data_AF-A0A512JDE8-F1
#
_entry.id   AF-A0A512JDE8-F1
#
_cell.length_a   1.000
_cell.length_b   1.000
_cell.length_c   1.000
_cell.angle_alpha   90.00
_cell.angle_beta   90.00
_cell.angle_gamma   90.00
#
_symmetry.space_group_name_H-M   'P 1'
#
loop_
_entity.id
_entity.type
_entity.pdbx_description
1 polymer ?
#
loop_
_entity_poly.entity_id
_entity_poly.type
_entity_poly.pdbx_seq_one_letter_code
_entity_poly.pdbx_strand_id
1 'polypeptide(L)'
;MNQTEAVPEERPLIDLRIHHRTTYRYRQPVGLGPHRLMLRPREARDLKLLSSDIVVTPNATVSWTNDVAGNAVATVTFGTPSDTLVIDSIAHVELSAVT
;
A
#
# COMPACT_ATOMS: atom_id res chain seq x y z
N MET A 1 -47.18 23.95 -4.17
CA MET A 1 -46.58 22.62 -3.98
C MET A 1 -45.54 22.45 -5.07
N ASN A 2 -44.32 22.98 -4.85
CA ASN A 2 -43.23 22.81 -5.81
C ASN A 2 -42.12 22.05 -5.10
N GLN A 3 -41.83 20.87 -5.64
CA GLN A 3 -40.89 19.91 -5.09
C GLN A 3 -39.48 20.46 -5.27
N THR A 4 -38.72 20.55 -4.19
CA THR A 4 -37.27 20.77 -4.22
C THR A 4 -36.63 19.47 -4.71
N GLU A 5 -36.31 19.39 -6.00
CA GLU A 5 -35.36 18.39 -6.49
C GLU A 5 -34.00 18.66 -5.84
N ALA A 6 -33.56 17.73 -5.00
CA ALA A 6 -32.21 17.75 -4.45
C ALA A 6 -31.22 17.51 -5.60
N VAL A 7 -30.46 18.54 -5.96
CA VAL A 7 -29.28 18.39 -6.81
C VAL A 7 -28.31 17.45 -6.08
N PRO A 8 -27.84 16.34 -6.68
CA PRO A 8 -26.86 15.49 -6.02
C PRO A 8 -25.59 16.30 -5.78
N GLU A 9 -25.17 16.43 -4.53
CA GLU A 9 -23.89 17.05 -4.19
C GLU A 9 -22.76 16.25 -4.82
N GLU A 10 -22.15 16.81 -5.87
CA GLU A 10 -20.91 16.29 -6.47
C GLU A 10 -19.79 16.45 -5.44
N ARG A 11 -19.41 15.34 -4.82
CA ARG A 11 -18.31 15.33 -3.84
C ARG A 11 -16.99 15.40 -4.58
N PRO A 12 -16.05 16.28 -4.18
CA PRO A 12 -14.74 16.33 -4.82
C PRO A 12 -14.02 15.01 -4.60
N LEU A 13 -13.66 14.37 -5.71
CA LEU A 13 -12.79 13.20 -5.74
C LEU A 13 -11.35 13.68 -5.83
N ILE A 14 -10.51 13.24 -4.90
CA ILE A 14 -9.08 13.57 -4.85
C ILE A 14 -8.30 12.33 -5.30
N ASP A 15 -7.61 12.47 -6.42
CA ASP A 15 -6.68 11.46 -6.92
C ASP A 15 -5.32 11.61 -6.23
N LEU A 16 -4.86 10.56 -5.54
CA LEU A 16 -3.61 10.59 -4.79
C LEU A 16 -2.72 9.40 -5.14
N ARG A 17 -1.46 9.70 -5.47
CA ARG A 17 -0.40 8.70 -5.62
C ARG A 17 0.57 8.78 -4.45
N ILE A 18 0.67 7.69 -3.69
CA ILE A 18 1.53 7.55 -2.52
C ILE A 18 2.75 6.73 -2.95
N HIS A 19 3.95 7.29 -2.76
CA HIS A 19 5.20 6.57 -2.95
C HIS A 19 5.91 6.42 -1.61
N HIS A 20 6.10 5.18 -1.17
CA HIS A 20 6.81 4.84 0.05
C HIS A 20 8.05 4.02 -0.29
N ARG A 21 9.23 4.56 0.02
CA ARG A 21 10.51 3.88 -0.16
C ARG A 21 11.29 3.83 1.15
N THR A 22 11.64 2.63 1.59
CA THR A 22 12.56 2.42 2.72
C THR A 22 13.81 1.73 2.24
N THR A 23 14.98 2.20 2.67
CA THR A 23 16.28 1.59 2.34
C THR A 23 17.05 1.30 3.62
N TYR A 24 17.29 0.03 3.88
CA TYR A 24 18.17 -0.46 4.93
C TYR A 24 19.54 -0.74 4.33
N ARG A 25 20.60 -0.27 5.00
CA ARG A 25 21.98 -0.54 4.64
C ARG A 25 22.69 -1.20 5.80
N TYR A 26 23.31 -2.32 5.53
CA TYR A 26 24.08 -3.11 6.47
C TYR A 26 25.57 -2.96 6.15
N ARG A 27 26.43 -3.09 7.15
CA ARG A 27 27.88 -2.96 6.97
C ARG A 27 28.49 -4.11 6.17
N GLN A 28 27.82 -5.25 6.14
CA GLN A 28 28.22 -6.48 5.47
C GLN A 28 26.96 -7.23 5.00
N PRO A 29 27.04 -8.16 4.04
CA PRO A 29 25.89 -8.97 3.63
C PRO A 29 25.31 -9.78 4.80
N VAL A 30 24.00 -9.64 5.02
CA VAL A 30 23.27 -10.36 6.08
C VAL A 30 22.17 -11.23 5.48
N GLY A 31 21.85 -12.32 6.17
CA GLY A 31 20.65 -13.10 5.87
C GLY A 31 19.40 -12.31 6.28
N LEU A 32 18.53 -12.03 5.31
CA LEU A 32 17.27 -11.34 5.56
C LEU A 32 16.19 -12.35 5.93
N GLY A 33 15.63 -12.22 7.15
CA GLY A 33 14.49 -13.03 7.58
C GLY A 33 13.20 -12.67 6.84
N PRO A 34 12.10 -13.42 7.05
CA PRO A 34 10.80 -13.06 6.49
C PRO A 34 10.34 -11.67 6.97
N HIS A 35 9.93 -10.81 6.04
CA HIS A 35 9.39 -9.48 6.35
C HIS A 35 7.89 -9.46 6.10
N ARG A 36 7.12 -8.93 7.07
CA ARG A 36 5.68 -8.70 6.91
C ARG A 36 5.43 -7.22 6.65
N LEU A 37 4.87 -6.89 5.49
CA LEU A 37 4.63 -5.52 5.04
C LEU A 37 3.14 -5.23 5.00
N MET A 38 2.74 -4.08 5.55
CA MET A 38 1.37 -3.57 5.53
C MET A 38 1.33 -2.23 4.78
N LEU A 39 1.75 -2.26 3.51
CA LEU A 39 1.91 -1.04 2.69
C LEU A 39 0.76 -0.79 1.72
N ARG A 40 -0.13 -1.77 1.51
CA ARG A 40 -1.35 -1.57 0.72
C ARG A 40 -2.35 -0.77 1.56
N PRO A 41 -2.80 0.42 1.11
CA PRO A 41 -3.86 1.15 1.79
C PRO A 41 -5.13 0.30 1.93
N ARG A 42 -5.80 0.43 3.07
CA ARG A 42 -7.07 -0.23 3.33
C ARG A 42 -8.19 0.59 2.70
N GLU A 43 -9.06 -0.10 1.96
CA GLU A 43 -10.26 0.52 1.39
C GLU A 43 -11.25 0.88 2.51
N ALA A 44 -11.84 2.06 2.39
CA ALA A 44 -12.80 2.61 3.33
C ALA A 44 -13.95 3.28 2.57
N ARG A 45 -14.95 3.80 3.29
CA ARG A 45 -16.12 4.43 2.67
C ARG A 45 -15.74 5.64 1.79
N ASP A 46 -14.68 6.33 2.18
CA ASP A 46 -14.16 7.55 1.59
C ASP A 46 -12.81 7.33 0.89
N LEU A 47 -12.31 6.09 0.81
CA LEU A 47 -11.04 5.75 0.18
C LEU A 47 -11.20 4.51 -0.70
N LYS A 48 -11.01 4.68 -2.01
CA LYS A 48 -10.93 3.60 -2.98
C LYS A 48 -9.49 3.39 -3.43
N LEU A 49 -9.00 2.15 -3.37
CA LEU A 49 -7.70 1.81 -3.91
C LEU A 49 -7.83 1.46 -5.39
N LEU A 50 -7.10 2.19 -6.25
CA LEU A 50 -7.07 1.96 -7.69
C LEU A 50 -5.97 0.97 -8.07
N SER A 51 -4.77 1.13 -7.51
CA SER A 51 -3.67 0.18 -7.67
C SER A 51 -2.72 0.19 -6.47
N SER A 52 -1.97 -0.89 -6.31
CA SER A 52 -0.92 -1.01 -5.30
C SER A 52 0.15 -1.98 -5.78
N ASP A 53 1.38 -1.48 -5.85
CA ASP A 53 2.55 -2.23 -6.26
C ASP A 53 3.59 -2.20 -5.13
N ILE A 54 4.29 -3.31 -4.95
CA ILE A 54 5.43 -3.44 -4.04
C ILE A 54 6.56 -4.13 -4.78
N VAL A 55 7.72 -3.50 -4.77
CA VAL A 55 8.97 -4.04 -5.29
C VAL A 55 9.96 -4.14 -4.13
N VAL A 56 10.63 -5.28 -4.03
CA VAL A 56 11.65 -5.51 -3.00
C VAL A 56 12.97 -5.88 -3.66
N THR A 57 14.06 -5.32 -3.13
CA THR A 57 15.44 -5.65 -3.52
C THR A 57 16.22 -6.05 -2.27
N PRO A 58 16.96 -7.18 -2.25
CA PRO A 58 17.21 -8.11 -3.36
C PRO A 58 15.95 -8.88 -3.78
N ASN A 59 16.04 -9.63 -4.88
CA ASN A 59 14.92 -10.43 -5.38
C ASN A 59 14.40 -11.36 -4.27
N ALA A 60 13.07 -11.39 -4.12
CA ALA A 60 12.40 -12.05 -3.03
C ALA A 60 11.09 -12.66 -3.51
N THR A 61 10.64 -13.71 -2.82
CA THR A 61 9.30 -14.26 -3.03
C THR A 61 8.32 -13.48 -2.18
N VAL A 62 7.22 -13.03 -2.79
CA VAL A 62 6.16 -12.27 -2.12
C VAL A 62 4.88 -13.10 -2.12
N SER A 63 4.31 -13.33 -0.94
CA SER A 63 2.97 -13.91 -0.78
C SER A 63 2.04 -12.93 -0.07
N TRP A 64 0.77 -12.95 -0.43
CA TRP A 64 -0.23 -12.03 0.13
C TRP A 64 -1.24 -12.80 0.97
N THR A 65 -1.55 -12.26 2.14
CA THR A 65 -2.62 -12.76 3.02
C THR A 65 -3.41 -11.61 3.58
N ASN A 66 -4.64 -11.88 4.04
CA ASN A 66 -5.41 -10.93 4.84
C ASN A 66 -5.31 -11.33 6.31
N ASP A 67 -5.03 -10.38 7.19
CA ASP A 67 -5.10 -10.62 8.63
C ASP A 67 -6.55 -10.52 9.15
N VAL A 68 -6.74 -10.81 10.44
CA VAL A 68 -8.06 -10.75 11.11
C VAL A 68 -8.66 -9.34 11.16
N ALA A 69 -7.84 -8.30 11.01
CA ALA A 69 -8.29 -6.91 10.98
C ALA A 69 -8.63 -6.43 9.55
N GLY A 70 -8.42 -7.29 8.54
CA GLY A 70 -8.67 -6.99 7.14
C GLY A 70 -7.53 -6.23 6.45
N ASN A 71 -6.33 -6.22 7.02
CA ASN A 71 -5.16 -5.65 6.34
C ASN A 71 -4.61 -6.65 5.33
N ALA A 72 -4.26 -6.18 4.14
CA ALA A 72 -3.46 -6.95 3.21
C ALA A 72 -2.00 -6.95 3.67
N VAL A 73 -1.50 -8.12 4.02
CA VAL A 73 -0.12 -8.34 4.49
C VAL A 73 0.67 -9.05 3.41
N ALA A 74 1.71 -8.39 2.91
CA ALA A 74 2.70 -9.03 2.05
C ALA A 74 3.78 -9.67 2.92
N THR A 75 3.97 -10.98 2.80
CA THR A 75 5.09 -11.70 3.40
C THR A 75 6.18 -11.88 2.36
N VAL A 76 7.35 -11.32 2.65
CA VAL A 76 8.50 -11.30 1.76
C VAL A 76 9.58 -12.22 2.32
N THR A 77 10.03 -13.18 1.52
CA THR A 77 11.08 -14.13 1.90
C THR A 77 12.26 -14.04 0.93
N PHE A 78 13.47 -14.06 1.49
CA PHE A 78 14.71 -13.82 0.77
C PHE A 78 15.51 -15.11 0.67
N GLY A 79 16.10 -15.36 -0.50
CA GLY A 79 16.93 -16.54 -0.75
C GLY A 79 18.43 -16.28 -0.65
N THR A 80 18.86 -15.02 -0.65
CA THR A 80 20.28 -14.64 -0.72
C THR A 80 20.63 -13.58 0.32
N PRO A 81 21.82 -13.64 0.92
CA PRO A 81 22.33 -12.54 1.74
C PRO A 81 22.46 -11.24 0.93
N SER A 82 22.23 -10.11 1.59
CA SER A 82 22.38 -8.79 0.98
C SER A 82 22.87 -7.77 2.00
N ASP A 83 23.65 -6.79 1.56
CA ASP A 83 24.03 -5.63 2.36
C ASP A 83 23.00 -4.50 2.30
N THR A 84 22.00 -4.63 1.43
CA THR A 84 20.97 -3.62 1.18
C THR A 84 19.61 -4.26 1.05
N LEU A 85 18.62 -3.73 1.77
CA LEU A 85 17.21 -4.05 1.58
C LEU A 85 16.47 -2.77 1.16
N VAL A 86 15.87 -2.79 -0.03
CA VAL A 86 14.98 -1.73 -0.51
C VAL A 86 13.57 -2.28 -0.57
N ILE A 87 12.64 -1.59 0.06
CA ILE A 87 11.20 -1.82 -0.10
C ILE A 87 10.65 -0.55 -0.73
N ASP A 88 10.11 -0.67 -1.93
CA ASP A 88 9.53 0.42 -2.71
C ASP A 88 8.06 0.08 -3.00
N SER A 89 7.15 0.97 -2.62
CA SER A 89 5.72 0.75 -2.78
C SER A 89 5.06 1.99 -3.36
N ILE A 90 4.23 1.77 -4.36
CA ILE A 90 3.40 2.80 -4.97
C ILE A 90 1.95 2.39 -4.79
N ALA A 91 1.13 3.27 -4.25
CA ALA A 91 -0.31 3.11 -4.18
C ALA A 91 -1.01 4.28 -4.86
N HIS A 92 -2.07 3.97 -5.60
CA HIS A 92 -2.92 4.96 -6.23
C HIS A 92 -4.31 4.84 -5.59
N VAL A 93 -4.77 5.91 -4.96
CA VAL A 93 -6.05 5.95 -4.27
C VAL A 93 -6.87 7.14 -4.74
N GLU A 94 -8.18 6.98 -4.64
CA GLU A 94 -9.16 8.05 -4.82
C GLU A 94 -9.83 8.30 -3.47
N LEU A 95 -9.80 9.55 -3.01
CA LEU A 95 -10.42 9.97 -1.76
C LEU A 95 -11.70 10.77 -2.07
N SER A 96 -12.78 10.45 -1.37
CA SER A 96 -13.99 11.27 -1.35
C SER A 96 -13.96 12.14 -0.10
N ALA A 97 -13.98 13.46 -0.23
CA ALA A 97 -14.00 14.32 0.96
C ALA A 97 -15.26 14.05 1.81
N VAL A 98 -15.07 13.81 3.12
CA VAL A 98 -16.13 13.82 4.11
C VAL A 98 -16.14 15.22 4.72
N THR A 99 -17.19 16.01 4.48
CA THR A 99 -17.49 17.22 5.26
C THR A 99 -18.61 16.91 6.24
#